data_AF-A0A7S4BL40-F1
#
_entry.id   AF-A0A7S4BL40-F1
#
_cell.length_a   1.000
_cell.length_b   1.000
_cell.length_c   1.000
_cell.angle_alpha   90.00
_cell.angle_beta   90.00
_cell.angle_gamma   90.00
#
_symmetry.space_group_name_H-M   'P 1'
#
loop_
_entity.id
_entity.type
_entity.pdbx_description
1 polymer ?
#
loop_
_entity_poly.entity_id
_entity_poly.type
_entity_poly.pdbx_seq_one_letter_code
_entity_poly.pdbx_strand_id
1 'polypeptide(L)'
;VKGLVVNGLAFDADFDSGNCAKVEAVDAETDFNIWTSPDCMGQPHETPFRTWFYFSVQGFRKGTTLSFHVQNMNPQGKLFKHDMRPVWRSLPSKPTWDRLLYPVVTTGSKAEDNFVLHFKHTVSSPAADVLFFAFSYPHGYNECLLRLARLDALFSREPVVEADCLDASSLCISPQPGASASSHCGATIVTPRAGGPGLQPANAATDGIPAQADSATGACEGGSALSSDAIGKLIEQAAAAAAAAELPEAPSGVYYRRELLTHSLCGRRVELVTLSGSNGMLDCTEEPIAGLFPGSGERPRQFEKKRVFFLSARVHPGETPASFVFNGLLEFLLREKDPRAKRLRELYVFKLLPLLNPDGVFFGHYRADTLGLNLNRCYLEATLERHPTVFAALQVLKQLSSRGVLEFFVDLHAHANKRGCFIFGNALPFERQVETVLYAKLVAANCLWFDFNGCEFSESGMYHKDRRSGTSKEGSARVGVFKQTDLTFCFALEWFALARNCTALETCL
;
A
#
# COMPACT_ATOMS: atom_id res chain seq x y z
N VAL A 1 -0.53 5.83 21.10
CA VAL A 1 -0.23 7.23 21.50
C VAL A 1 -1.33 8.12 20.96
N LYS A 2 -1.93 8.98 21.80
CA LYS A 2 -3.02 9.89 21.44
C LYS A 2 -2.78 11.26 22.07
N GLY A 3 -2.43 12.26 21.27
CA GLY A 3 -2.12 13.62 21.72
C GLY A 3 -1.08 13.72 22.85
N LEU A 4 -0.09 12.82 22.90
CA LEU A 4 0.91 12.79 23.98
C LEU A 4 1.90 13.93 23.81
N VAL A 5 2.05 14.78 24.83
CA VAL A 5 3.01 15.89 24.80
C VAL A 5 4.32 15.49 25.50
N VAL A 6 5.43 15.61 24.77
CA VAL A 6 6.80 15.37 25.28
C VAL A 6 7.69 16.51 24.83
N ASN A 7 8.39 17.18 25.75
CA ASN A 7 9.23 18.36 25.49
C ASN A 7 8.52 19.46 24.67
N GLY A 8 7.23 19.67 24.91
CA GLY A 8 6.42 20.66 24.19
C GLY A 8 5.98 20.25 22.78
N LEU A 9 6.39 19.07 22.29
CA LEU A 9 5.92 18.50 21.03
C LEU A 9 4.75 17.54 21.29
N ALA A 10 3.68 17.66 20.52
CA ALA A 10 2.54 16.76 20.59
C ALA A 10 2.68 15.63 19.57
N PHE A 11 2.61 14.39 20.05
CA PHE A 11 2.71 13.16 19.27
C PHE A 11 1.35 12.48 19.19
N ASP A 12 0.97 12.02 18.00
CA ASP A 12 -0.29 11.31 17.80
C ASP A 12 -0.13 10.17 16.78
N ALA A 13 -0.81 9.06 17.01
CA ALA A 13 -0.93 7.93 16.10
C ALA A 13 -2.33 7.29 16.16
N ASP A 14 -3.33 8.04 16.62
CA ASP A 14 -4.73 7.62 16.73
C ASP A 14 -5.52 8.07 15.49
N PHE A 15 -5.11 7.51 14.34
CA PHE A 15 -5.71 7.73 13.03
C PHE A 15 -5.49 6.48 12.17
N ASP A 16 -6.14 6.42 11.00
CA ASP A 16 -6.05 5.29 10.06
C ASP A 16 -4.59 4.88 9.78
N SER A 17 -4.28 3.60 10.05
CA SER A 17 -2.95 3.01 9.90
C SER A 17 -1.88 3.56 10.85
N GLY A 18 -2.26 4.40 11.83
CA GLY A 18 -1.36 4.91 12.86
C GLY A 18 -0.80 3.80 13.75
N ASN A 19 0.50 3.86 14.04
CA ASN A 19 1.14 2.96 14.99
C ASN A 19 2.31 3.66 15.71
N CYS A 20 2.09 3.91 17.00
CA CYS A 20 3.10 4.34 17.96
C CYS A 20 2.58 3.98 19.37
N ALA A 21 3.28 3.07 20.06
CA ALA A 21 2.90 2.60 21.39
C ALA A 21 3.30 3.59 22.48
N LYS A 22 4.51 4.16 22.38
CA LYS A 22 5.12 5.01 23.41
C LYS A 22 6.10 6.00 22.79
N VAL A 23 6.22 7.16 23.43
CA VAL A 23 7.27 8.17 23.16
C VAL A 23 7.94 8.53 24.47
N GLU A 24 9.27 8.61 24.47
CA GLU A 24 10.06 9.12 25.59
C GLU A 24 11.15 10.06 25.07
N ALA A 25 11.42 11.13 25.80
CA ALA A 25 12.55 12.01 25.52
C ALA A 25 13.87 11.33 25.88
N VAL A 26 14.86 11.41 25.00
CA VAL A 26 16.26 11.02 25.25
C VAL A 26 17.02 12.19 25.83
N ASP A 27 16.79 13.39 25.29
CA ASP A 27 17.37 14.65 25.77
C ASP A 27 16.28 15.67 26.14
N ALA A 28 16.70 16.86 26.55
CA ALA A 28 15.77 17.91 26.97
C ALA A 28 15.08 18.64 25.81
N GLU A 29 15.45 18.38 24.54
CA GLU A 29 15.07 19.27 23.43
C GLU A 29 14.47 18.55 22.23
N THR A 30 15.18 17.62 21.59
CA THR A 30 14.82 17.18 20.22
C THR A 30 15.11 15.71 19.90
N ASP A 31 15.52 14.91 20.87
CA ASP A 31 15.83 13.50 20.69
C ASP A 31 14.82 12.60 21.42
N PHE A 32 14.26 11.62 20.71
CA PHE A 32 13.13 10.82 21.19
C PHE A 32 13.28 9.32 20.89
N ASN A 33 12.97 8.50 21.89
CA ASN A 33 12.69 7.09 21.69
C ASN A 33 11.21 6.90 21.32
N ILE A 34 10.95 6.06 20.31
CA ILE A 34 9.62 5.73 19.82
C ILE A 34 9.46 4.20 19.87
N TRP A 35 8.39 3.68 20.44
CA TRP A 35 8.10 2.23 20.41
C TRP A 35 6.98 1.93 19.44
N THR A 36 7.15 0.86 18.66
CA THR A 36 6.07 0.30 17.85
C THR A 36 5.16 -0.58 18.69
N SER A 37 3.87 -0.59 18.34
CA SER A 37 2.91 -1.53 18.90
C SER A 37 3.01 -2.85 18.13
N PRO A 38 3.14 -4.00 18.79
CA PRO A 38 2.91 -5.28 18.14
C PRO A 38 1.48 -5.38 17.60
N ASP A 39 1.28 -6.18 16.55
CA ASP A 39 -0.06 -6.45 16.04
C ASP A 39 -0.91 -7.05 17.17
N CYS A 40 -2.14 -6.54 17.32
CA CYS A 40 -3.06 -6.90 18.41
C CYS A 40 -2.55 -6.57 19.82
N MET A 41 -1.71 -5.54 19.99
CA MET A 41 -1.20 -5.12 21.31
C MET A 41 -2.32 -4.99 22.36
N GLY A 42 -2.12 -5.61 23.52
CA GLY A 42 -3.07 -5.57 24.64
C GLY A 42 -4.35 -6.38 24.43
N GLN A 43 -4.45 -7.14 23.33
CA GLN A 43 -5.56 -8.07 23.07
C GLN A 43 -5.13 -9.52 23.33
N PRO A 44 -6.07 -10.46 23.53
CA PRO A 44 -5.75 -11.89 23.71
C PRO A 44 -4.95 -12.52 22.55
N HIS A 45 -4.95 -11.85 21.40
CA HIS A 45 -4.32 -12.31 20.16
C HIS A 45 -3.05 -11.54 19.80
N GLU A 46 -2.43 -10.86 20.77
CA GLU A 46 -1.15 -10.15 20.57
C GLU A 46 -0.11 -11.05 19.91
N THR A 47 0.56 -10.52 18.89
CA THR A 47 1.56 -11.25 18.12
C THR A 47 2.95 -10.62 18.28
N PRO A 48 4.05 -11.33 17.94
CA PRO A 48 5.37 -10.72 17.95
C PRO A 48 5.65 -9.79 16.76
N PHE A 49 4.69 -9.57 15.85
CA PHE A 49 4.88 -8.74 14.65
C PHE A 49 4.86 -7.26 15.00
N ARG A 50 5.98 -6.56 14.80
CA ARG A 50 6.18 -5.16 15.21
C ARG A 50 7.18 -4.45 14.30
N THR A 51 6.79 -4.16 13.07
CA THR A 51 7.65 -3.46 12.10
C THR A 51 7.05 -2.14 11.65
N TRP A 52 5.73 -2.04 11.56
CA TRP A 52 5.07 -0.85 11.08
C TRP A 52 5.10 0.26 12.14
N PHE A 53 5.35 1.49 11.69
CA PHE A 53 5.13 2.70 12.47
C PHE A 53 4.57 3.78 11.57
N TYR A 54 3.66 4.58 12.11
CA TYR A 54 3.12 5.76 11.47
C TYR A 54 2.63 6.70 12.57
N PHE A 55 3.25 7.86 12.71
CA PHE A 55 2.90 8.84 13.73
C PHE A 55 3.05 10.27 13.21
N SER A 56 2.46 11.19 13.95
CA SER A 56 2.50 12.63 13.69
C SER A 56 3.18 13.38 14.83
N VAL A 57 3.71 14.57 14.51
CA VAL A 57 4.36 15.49 15.44
C VAL A 57 3.87 16.91 15.17
N GLN A 58 3.50 17.64 16.22
CA GLN A 58 3.07 19.04 16.19
C GLN A 58 3.85 19.87 17.22
N GLY A 59 3.80 21.20 17.10
CA GLY A 59 4.48 22.11 18.02
C GLY A 59 5.98 22.29 17.75
N PHE A 60 6.46 21.79 16.61
CA PHE A 60 7.86 21.93 16.21
C PHE A 60 8.19 23.36 15.75
N ARG A 61 9.48 23.70 15.79
CA ARG A 61 9.99 24.97 15.24
C ARG A 61 10.71 24.71 13.92
N LYS A 62 10.52 25.61 12.96
CA LYS A 62 11.23 25.56 11.68
C LYS A 62 12.74 25.68 11.92
N GLY A 63 13.53 24.87 11.22
CA GLY A 63 14.99 24.80 11.37
C GLY A 63 15.46 23.83 12.45
N THR A 64 14.57 23.38 13.35
CA THR A 64 14.92 22.36 14.36
C THR A 64 15.14 21.00 13.71
N THR A 65 16.13 20.26 14.19
CA THR A 65 16.35 18.87 13.78
C THR A 65 15.78 17.94 14.84
N LEU A 66 14.82 17.11 14.46
CA LEU A 66 14.23 16.08 15.30
C LEU A 66 14.96 14.75 15.07
N SER A 67 15.30 14.05 16.15
CA SER A 67 15.93 12.73 16.11
C SER A 67 14.99 11.69 16.72
N PHE A 68 14.90 10.52 16.08
CA PHE A 68 13.99 9.45 16.47
C PHE A 68 14.71 8.10 16.48
N HIS A 69 14.64 7.43 17.62
CA HIS A 69 15.11 6.07 17.83
C HIS A 69 13.90 5.14 17.92
N VAL A 70 13.54 4.50 16.82
CA VAL A 70 12.44 3.53 16.79
C VAL A 70 12.92 2.21 17.39
N GLN A 71 12.47 1.96 18.61
CA GLN A 71 12.81 0.84 19.46
C GLN A 71 11.97 -0.40 19.12
N ASN A 72 12.49 -1.57 19.52
CA ASN A 72 11.76 -2.83 19.55
C ASN A 72 11.14 -3.24 18.21
N MET A 73 11.74 -2.88 17.07
CA MET A 73 11.25 -3.35 15.78
C MET A 73 11.68 -4.80 15.53
N ASN A 74 10.90 -5.58 14.77
CA ASN A 74 11.43 -6.84 14.27
C ASN A 74 12.64 -6.56 13.34
N PRO A 75 13.65 -7.44 13.31
CA PRO A 75 14.85 -7.18 12.52
C PRO A 75 14.59 -7.04 11.01
N GLN A 76 14.75 -5.82 10.49
CA GLN A 76 14.64 -5.48 9.06
C GLN A 76 15.99 -5.06 8.45
N GLY A 77 17.11 -5.50 9.06
CA GLY A 77 18.44 -5.00 8.70
C GLY A 77 18.83 -5.14 7.23
N LYS A 78 18.33 -6.15 6.49
CA LYS A 78 18.60 -6.27 5.05
C LYS A 78 17.97 -5.12 4.26
N LEU A 79 16.76 -4.69 4.63
CA LEU A 79 16.04 -3.61 3.97
C LEU A 79 16.81 -2.29 4.11
N PHE A 80 17.24 -1.97 5.33
CA PHE A 80 18.00 -0.76 5.64
C PHE A 80 19.43 -0.77 5.09
N LYS A 81 20.09 -1.94 5.02
CA LYS A 81 21.37 -2.10 4.29
C LYS A 81 21.27 -1.76 2.81
N HIS A 82 20.07 -1.82 2.22
CA HIS A 82 19.80 -1.42 0.84
C HIS A 82 19.31 0.02 0.72
N ASP A 83 19.61 0.87 1.72
CA ASP A 83 19.27 2.29 1.78
C ASP A 83 17.76 2.56 1.83
N MET A 84 17.02 1.68 2.50
CA MET A 84 15.66 2.01 2.91
C MET A 84 15.67 3.13 3.94
N ARG A 85 14.74 4.05 3.75
CA ARG A 85 14.55 5.19 4.62
C ARG A 85 13.06 5.37 4.87
N PRO A 86 12.66 5.66 6.11
CA PRO A 86 11.32 6.12 6.42
C PRO A 86 10.92 7.30 5.53
N VAL A 87 9.63 7.53 5.44
CA VAL A 87 9.06 8.64 4.68
C VAL A 87 8.52 9.69 5.61
N TRP A 88 8.48 10.93 5.13
CA TRP A 88 7.89 12.05 5.84
C TRP A 88 7.02 12.89 4.92
N ARG A 89 6.07 13.61 5.51
CA ARG A 89 5.31 14.69 4.84
C ARG A 89 4.92 15.75 5.86
N SER A 90 4.37 16.87 5.38
CA SER A 90 3.86 17.95 6.21
C SER A 90 2.52 18.39 5.71
N LEU A 91 1.47 18.32 6.53
CA LEU A 91 0.15 18.77 6.09
C LEU A 91 -0.25 20.08 6.79
N PRO A 92 -0.88 21.01 6.06
CA PRO A 92 -1.29 20.92 4.66
C PRO A 92 -0.20 21.32 3.64
N SER A 93 0.94 21.89 4.05
CA SER A 93 1.84 22.60 3.12
C SER A 93 2.59 21.70 2.10
N LYS A 94 2.80 20.43 2.42
CA LYS A 94 3.52 19.43 1.62
C LYS A 94 2.82 18.07 1.68
N PRO A 95 1.75 17.87 0.88
CA PRO A 95 0.93 16.65 0.93
C PRO A 95 1.65 15.41 0.39
N THR A 96 2.69 15.60 -0.42
CA THR A 96 3.48 14.52 -0.97
C THR A 96 4.46 13.96 0.07
N TRP A 97 4.43 12.64 0.25
CA TRP A 97 5.44 11.89 0.98
C TRP A 97 6.80 11.99 0.30
N ASP A 98 7.89 12.08 1.05
CA ASP A 98 9.24 11.93 0.53
C ASP A 98 10.06 11.03 1.44
N ARG A 99 11.06 10.33 0.89
CA ARG A 99 12.03 9.63 1.73
C ARG A 99 12.86 10.62 2.52
N LEU A 100 13.26 10.23 3.73
CA LEU A 100 14.20 11.02 4.52
C LEU A 100 15.52 11.22 3.77
N LEU A 101 16.03 12.45 3.86
CA LEU A 101 17.24 12.87 3.14
C LEU A 101 18.50 12.22 3.69
N TYR A 102 18.57 12.02 5.01
CA TYR A 102 19.73 11.44 5.67
C TYR A 102 19.63 9.91 5.71
N PRO A 103 20.74 9.19 5.49
CA PRO A 103 20.80 7.75 5.77
C PRO A 103 20.39 7.45 7.20
N VAL A 104 19.74 6.31 7.39
CA VAL A 104 19.36 5.82 8.72
C VAL A 104 20.46 4.97 9.31
N VAL A 105 20.51 4.93 10.65
CA VAL A 105 21.43 4.08 11.39
C VAL A 105 20.62 2.96 12.03
N THR A 106 21.08 1.73 11.90
CA THR A 106 20.43 0.58 12.57
C THR A 106 21.37 -0.02 13.59
N THR A 107 20.89 -0.24 14.81
CA THR A 107 21.62 -0.91 15.89
C THR A 107 20.81 -2.09 16.43
N GLY A 108 21.39 -2.83 17.38
CA GLY A 108 20.79 -4.04 17.93
C GLY A 108 20.98 -5.27 17.04
N SER A 109 20.63 -6.43 17.57
CA SER A 109 20.79 -7.72 16.92
C SER A 109 19.49 -8.52 16.88
N LYS A 110 19.39 -9.42 15.91
CA LYS A 110 18.27 -10.38 15.83
C LYS A 110 18.25 -11.36 17.02
N ALA A 111 19.40 -11.63 17.64
CA ALA A 111 19.50 -12.57 18.75
C ALA A 111 18.91 -11.98 20.03
N GLU A 112 19.08 -10.68 20.24
CA GLU A 112 18.59 -9.93 21.40
C GLU A 112 17.21 -9.32 21.18
N ASP A 113 16.63 -9.51 19.99
CA ASP A 113 15.32 -8.99 19.57
C ASP A 113 15.13 -7.48 19.82
N ASN A 114 16.23 -6.73 19.72
CA ASN A 114 16.36 -5.32 20.09
C ASN A 114 16.77 -4.44 18.90
N PHE A 115 16.28 -4.74 17.69
CA PHE A 115 16.61 -3.95 16.52
C PHE A 115 16.06 -2.52 16.66
N VAL A 116 16.95 -1.53 16.55
CA VAL A 116 16.63 -0.10 16.66
C VAL A 116 16.94 0.59 15.35
N LEU A 117 16.02 1.43 14.90
CA LEU A 117 16.19 2.30 13.74
C LEU A 117 16.31 3.75 14.21
N HIS A 118 17.45 4.39 13.94
CA HIS A 118 17.68 5.80 14.22
C HIS A 118 17.63 6.62 12.93
N PHE A 119 16.80 7.66 12.92
CA PHE A 119 16.72 8.63 11.83
C PHE A 119 16.51 10.05 12.36
N LYS A 120 16.83 11.04 11.54
CA LYS A 120 16.67 12.46 11.85
C LYS A 120 16.02 13.24 10.72
N HIS A 121 15.35 14.33 11.06
CA HIS A 121 14.69 15.22 10.10
C HIS A 121 14.83 16.68 10.53
N THR A 122 15.41 17.51 9.66
CA THR A 122 15.45 18.96 9.84
C THR A 122 14.19 19.58 9.27
N VAL A 123 13.40 20.21 10.14
CA VAL A 123 12.08 20.74 9.81
C VAL A 123 12.22 21.96 8.89
N SER A 124 11.63 21.87 7.70
CA SER A 124 11.50 23.00 6.77
C SER A 124 10.10 23.60 6.72
N SER A 125 9.11 22.90 7.30
CA SER A 125 7.70 23.23 7.28
C SER A 125 7.30 24.40 8.18
N PRO A 126 6.15 25.05 7.92
CA PRO A 126 5.53 26.01 8.85
C PRO A 126 5.19 25.38 10.21
N ALA A 127 5.27 26.14 11.29
CA ALA A 127 4.98 25.63 12.65
C ALA A 127 3.50 25.25 12.88
N ALA A 128 2.59 25.73 12.03
CA ALA A 128 1.17 25.39 12.07
C ALA A 128 0.84 24.04 11.41
N ASP A 129 1.79 23.44 10.70
CA ASP A 129 1.61 22.16 10.04
C ASP A 129 1.68 20.99 11.03
N VAL A 130 1.20 19.83 10.58
CA VAL A 130 1.44 18.54 11.20
C VAL A 130 2.50 17.79 10.39
N LEU A 131 3.61 17.42 11.04
CA LEU A 131 4.61 16.53 10.44
C LEU A 131 4.18 15.09 10.64
N PHE A 132 4.43 14.26 9.63
CA PHE A 132 4.14 12.84 9.67
C PHE A 132 5.38 12.03 9.31
N PHE A 133 5.58 10.91 9.98
CA PHE A 133 6.64 9.95 9.71
C PHE A 133 6.06 8.54 9.64
N ALA A 134 6.44 7.76 8.63
CA ALA A 134 5.98 6.38 8.47
C ALA A 134 7.10 5.46 8.01
N PHE A 135 6.98 4.18 8.33
CA PHE A 135 7.94 3.14 7.95
C PHE A 135 8.18 3.14 6.43
N SER A 136 7.11 3.06 5.64
CA SER A 136 7.12 3.27 4.19
C SER A 136 5.95 4.17 3.81
N TYR A 137 5.76 4.44 2.52
CA TYR A 137 4.59 5.18 2.02
C TYR A 137 3.32 4.52 2.56
N PRO A 138 2.56 5.19 3.43
CA PRO A 138 1.32 4.63 3.95
C PRO A 138 0.27 4.62 2.83
N HIS A 139 -0.64 3.67 2.95
CA HIS A 139 -1.87 3.63 2.18
C HIS A 139 -2.92 3.02 3.09
N GLY A 140 -3.72 3.90 3.70
CA GLY A 140 -4.69 3.55 4.75
C GLY A 140 -5.94 2.84 4.22
N TYR A 141 -6.80 2.42 5.14
CA TYR A 141 -8.12 1.89 4.80
C TYR A 141 -9.04 2.98 4.25
N ASN A 142 -9.14 4.12 4.94
CA ASN A 142 -10.00 5.23 4.54
C ASN A 142 -9.50 5.83 3.23
N GLU A 143 -8.19 5.95 3.06
CA GLU A 143 -7.57 6.35 1.78
C GLU A 143 -7.96 5.42 0.62
N CYS A 144 -8.00 4.09 0.86
CA CYS A 144 -8.49 3.13 -0.12
C CYS A 144 -9.95 3.36 -0.49
N LEU A 145 -10.83 3.55 0.51
CA LEU A 145 -12.25 3.82 0.29
C LEU A 145 -12.49 5.12 -0.46
N LEU A 146 -11.78 6.20 -0.12
CA LEU A 146 -11.89 7.49 -0.81
C LEU A 146 -11.49 7.37 -2.28
N ARG A 147 -10.45 6.59 -2.58
CA ARG A 147 -10.06 6.30 -3.97
C ARG A 147 -11.12 5.50 -4.72
N LEU A 148 -11.72 4.50 -4.08
CA LEU A 148 -12.82 3.72 -4.69
C LEU A 148 -14.08 4.56 -4.88
N ALA A 149 -14.41 5.43 -3.93
CA ALA A 149 -15.52 6.38 -4.03
C ALA A 149 -15.29 7.38 -5.17
N ARG A 150 -14.05 7.84 -5.38
CA ARG A 150 -13.68 8.64 -6.55
C ARG A 150 -13.88 7.87 -7.86
N LEU A 151 -13.59 6.57 -7.87
CA LEU A 151 -13.83 5.70 -9.01
C LEU A 151 -15.33 5.50 -9.28
N ASP A 152 -16.15 5.35 -8.24
CA ASP A 152 -17.62 5.34 -8.37
C ASP A 152 -18.11 6.63 -9.05
N ALA A 153 -17.66 7.79 -8.58
CA ALA A 153 -18.00 9.09 -9.16
C ALA A 153 -17.58 9.18 -10.65
N LEU A 154 -16.38 8.68 -10.98
CA LEU A 154 -15.86 8.65 -12.34
C LEU A 154 -16.80 7.91 -13.30
N PHE A 155 -17.42 6.83 -12.83
CA PHE A 155 -18.37 6.02 -13.60
C PHE A 155 -19.84 6.40 -13.35
N SER A 156 -20.09 7.64 -12.89
CA SER A 156 -21.45 8.16 -12.63
C SER A 156 -22.26 7.27 -11.67
N ARG A 157 -21.59 6.63 -10.71
CA ARG A 157 -22.21 5.87 -9.62
C ARG A 157 -22.16 6.70 -8.34
N GLU A 158 -23.10 6.42 -7.44
CA GLU A 158 -23.11 7.02 -6.11
C GLU A 158 -21.86 6.56 -5.33
N PRO A 159 -21.01 7.50 -4.85
CA PRO A 159 -19.79 7.14 -4.13
C PRO A 159 -20.13 6.52 -2.77
N VAL A 160 -19.52 5.37 -2.46
CA VAL A 160 -19.70 4.69 -1.17
C VAL A 160 -18.49 4.89 -0.27
N VAL A 161 -18.70 5.53 0.87
CA VAL A 161 -17.72 5.77 1.95
C VAL A 161 -18.30 5.30 3.30
N GLU A 162 -17.44 5.08 4.31
CA GLU A 162 -17.88 4.85 5.70
C GLU A 162 -18.40 6.16 6.31
N ALA A 163 -19.29 6.06 7.31
CA ALA A 163 -19.95 7.23 7.92
C ALA A 163 -18.97 8.24 8.52
N ASP A 164 -17.81 7.77 9.00
CA ASP A 164 -16.80 8.60 9.65
C ASP A 164 -15.68 9.09 8.69
N CYS A 165 -15.71 8.68 7.42
CA CYS A 165 -14.80 9.19 6.38
C CYS A 165 -15.28 10.56 5.86
N LEU A 166 -14.39 11.30 5.20
CA LEU A 166 -14.81 12.48 4.40
C LEU A 166 -16.03 12.18 3.52
N ASP A 167 -16.99 13.10 3.56
CA ASP A 167 -18.26 13.02 2.85
C ASP A 167 -18.05 12.87 1.33
N ALA A 168 -18.78 11.92 0.74
CA ALA A 168 -18.85 11.65 -0.69
C ALA A 168 -19.14 12.90 -1.53
N SER A 169 -19.89 13.88 -1.00
CA SER A 169 -20.18 15.14 -1.70
C SER A 169 -18.92 15.92 -2.09
N SER A 170 -17.85 15.80 -1.30
CA SER A 170 -16.55 16.44 -1.55
C SER A 170 -15.72 15.77 -2.65
N LEU A 171 -16.10 14.55 -3.06
CA LEU A 171 -15.40 13.74 -4.08
C LEU A 171 -16.00 13.87 -5.47
N CYS A 172 -17.22 14.42 -5.56
CA CYS A 172 -17.92 14.61 -6.83
C CYS A 172 -17.23 15.68 -7.69
N ILE A 173 -17.07 15.40 -8.98
CA ILE A 173 -16.64 16.41 -9.96
C ILE A 173 -17.85 17.32 -10.19
N SER A 174 -17.82 18.55 -9.68
CA SER A 174 -18.76 19.57 -10.16
C SER A 174 -18.52 19.74 -11.67
N PRO A 175 -19.57 19.66 -12.53
CA PRO A 175 -19.40 19.98 -13.94
C PRO A 175 -18.99 21.45 -14.05
N GLN A 176 -17.71 21.71 -14.28
CA GLN A 176 -17.21 23.04 -14.59
C GLN A 176 -17.64 23.38 -16.03
N PRO A 177 -18.42 24.45 -16.26
CA PRO A 177 -18.69 24.92 -17.60
C PRO A 177 -17.41 25.54 -18.18
N GLY A 178 -16.80 24.86 -19.17
CA GLY A 178 -15.89 25.42 -20.17
C GLY A 178 -14.65 26.16 -19.66
N ALA A 179 -13.54 25.44 -19.44
CA ALA A 179 -12.21 26.03 -19.48
C ALA A 179 -11.40 25.38 -20.61
N SER A 180 -11.11 26.17 -21.64
CA SER A 180 -10.33 25.78 -22.81
C SER A 180 -8.91 25.36 -22.41
N ALA A 181 -8.49 24.18 -22.86
CA ALA A 181 -7.12 23.69 -22.69
C ALA A 181 -6.13 24.53 -23.52
N SER A 182 -5.22 25.25 -22.85
CA SER A 182 -3.96 25.68 -23.45
C SER A 182 -2.86 24.74 -22.97
N SER A 183 -2.41 23.87 -23.88
CA SER A 183 -1.21 23.06 -23.72
C SER A 183 0.03 23.96 -23.67
N HIS A 184 0.99 23.63 -22.81
CA HIS A 184 2.44 23.62 -23.07
C HIS A 184 3.19 23.44 -21.74
N CYS A 185 3.85 22.29 -21.56
CA CYS A 185 5.08 22.21 -20.77
C CYS A 185 5.87 20.99 -21.25
N GLY A 186 6.92 21.24 -22.04
CA GLY A 186 7.85 20.23 -22.50
C GLY A 186 8.75 19.75 -21.36
N ALA A 187 8.73 18.45 -21.08
CA ALA A 187 9.73 17.81 -20.24
C ALA A 187 10.95 17.45 -21.10
N THR A 188 12.05 18.19 -20.92
CA THR A 188 13.35 17.82 -21.51
C THR A 188 13.92 16.63 -20.73
N ILE A 189 14.03 15.50 -21.40
CA ILE A 189 14.72 14.30 -20.92
C ILE A 189 16.22 14.55 -21.04
N VAL A 190 16.94 14.57 -19.91
CA VAL A 190 18.41 14.48 -19.88
C VAL A 190 18.80 13.09 -19.39
N THR A 191 19.34 12.29 -20.30
CA THR A 191 20.01 11.02 -20.00
C THR A 191 21.48 11.28 -19.64
N PRO A 192 22.08 10.60 -18.65
CA PRO A 192 23.51 10.74 -18.38
C PRO A 192 24.31 9.81 -19.32
N ARG A 193 25.27 10.39 -20.04
CA ARG A 193 26.31 9.64 -20.77
C ARG A 193 27.62 9.65 -19.98
N ALA A 194 28.31 8.52 -20.03
CA ALA A 194 29.53 8.18 -19.31
C ALA A 194 30.78 8.98 -19.75
N GLY A 195 31.74 9.15 -18.82
CA GLY A 195 33.14 9.48 -19.10
C GLY A 195 33.76 10.47 -18.11
N GLY A 196 34.67 10.01 -17.25
CA GLY A 196 35.70 10.87 -16.61
C GLY A 196 36.96 10.96 -17.50
N PRO A 197 38.13 11.47 -17.03
CA PRO A 197 38.46 12.01 -15.69
C PRO A 197 39.17 13.38 -15.71
N GLY A 198 39.38 14.00 -14.53
CA GLY A 198 40.26 15.18 -14.39
C GLY A 198 40.24 15.87 -13.02
N LEU A 199 41.26 15.58 -12.20
CA LEU A 199 41.77 16.32 -11.02
C LEU A 199 42.00 17.83 -11.34
N GLN A 200 41.90 18.85 -10.46
CA GLN A 200 42.44 19.10 -9.11
C GLN A 200 41.84 20.44 -8.53
N PRO A 201 42.17 20.87 -7.28
CA PRO A 201 41.35 21.74 -6.42
C PRO A 201 41.72 23.24 -6.46
N ALA A 202 40.84 24.09 -5.92
CA ALA A 202 41.18 25.47 -5.55
C ALA A 202 40.61 25.84 -4.17
N ASN A 203 41.49 26.36 -3.33
CA ASN A 203 41.27 26.87 -1.98
C ASN A 203 40.81 28.35 -1.98
N ALA A 204 40.07 28.69 -0.92
CA ALA A 204 40.11 29.91 -0.10
C ALA A 204 39.82 31.32 -0.70
N ALA A 205 38.79 31.96 -0.13
CA ALA A 205 38.80 33.30 0.47
C ALA A 205 37.39 33.55 1.07
N THR A 206 37.18 33.51 2.39
CA THR A 206 37.24 34.63 3.35
C THR A 206 36.58 35.92 2.87
N ASP A 207 35.41 36.23 3.45
CA ASP A 207 35.07 37.56 3.95
C ASP A 207 34.05 37.42 5.08
N GLY A 208 34.30 38.13 6.18
CA GLY A 208 33.63 37.95 7.47
C GLY A 208 32.63 39.05 7.84
N ILE A 209 31.65 38.62 8.66
CA ILE A 209 31.16 39.24 9.92
C ILE A 209 30.37 40.57 9.78
N PRO A 210 29.20 40.75 10.47
CA PRO A 210 29.08 40.45 11.90
C PRO A 210 27.88 39.66 12.41
N ALA A 211 28.16 39.03 13.55
CA ALA A 211 27.23 38.54 14.53
C ALA A 211 26.39 39.68 15.12
N GLN A 212 25.07 39.54 15.09
CA GLN A 212 24.18 40.15 16.06
C GLN A 212 23.52 39.03 16.85
N ALA A 213 23.87 38.98 18.13
CA ALA A 213 23.22 38.17 19.13
C ALA A 213 21.90 38.87 19.50
N ASP A 214 20.81 38.48 18.85
CA ASP A 214 19.48 38.80 19.34
C ASP A 214 19.02 37.68 20.27
N SER A 215 19.15 37.95 21.57
CA SER A 215 18.45 37.24 22.63
C SER A 215 16.96 37.55 22.53
N ALA A 216 16.25 36.84 21.67
CA ALA A 216 14.79 36.83 21.63
C ALA A 216 14.29 35.55 22.30
N THR A 217 14.07 35.61 23.61
CA THR A 217 13.12 34.75 24.31
C THR A 217 11.70 35.12 23.82
N GLY A 218 11.39 34.74 22.59
CA GLY A 218 10.03 34.77 22.06
C GLY A 218 9.32 33.52 22.53
N ALA A 219 8.54 33.64 23.60
CA ALA A 219 7.53 32.65 23.92
C ALA A 219 6.65 32.45 22.69
N CYS A 220 6.68 31.25 22.09
CA CYS A 220 5.78 30.89 21.01
C CYS A 220 4.35 30.96 21.56
N GLU A 221 3.57 31.93 21.07
CA GLU A 221 2.13 32.01 21.33
C GLU A 221 1.49 30.68 20.90
N GLY A 222 0.90 30.00 21.89
CA GLY A 222 0.40 28.64 21.77
C GLY A 222 -0.84 28.56 20.89
N GLY A 223 -0.67 28.14 19.65
CA GLY A 223 -1.73 27.41 18.95
C GLY A 223 -1.90 26.05 19.64
N SER A 224 -3.11 25.72 20.09
CA SER A 224 -3.40 24.38 20.62
C SER A 224 -3.16 23.34 19.54
N ALA A 225 -2.44 22.26 19.87
CA ALA A 225 -2.25 21.13 18.96
C ALA A 225 -3.61 20.60 18.46
N LEU A 226 -3.67 20.20 17.19
CA LEU A 226 -4.86 19.60 16.60
C LEU A 226 -5.22 18.29 17.32
N SER A 227 -6.53 18.03 17.45
CA SER A 227 -7.05 16.76 17.95
C SER A 227 -6.78 15.60 16.97
N SER A 228 -6.80 14.37 17.46
CA SER A 228 -6.63 13.16 16.64
C SER A 228 -7.64 13.11 15.48
N ASP A 229 -8.90 13.48 15.72
CA ASP A 229 -9.94 13.55 14.67
C ASP A 229 -9.60 14.58 13.59
N ALA A 230 -9.06 15.74 13.98
CA ALA A 230 -8.64 16.77 13.03
C ALA A 230 -7.42 16.32 12.20
N ILE A 231 -6.49 15.59 12.82
CA ILE A 231 -5.35 14.96 12.13
C ILE A 231 -5.85 13.91 11.12
N GLY A 232 -6.81 13.07 11.51
CA GLY A 232 -7.45 12.08 10.63
C GLY A 232 -8.08 12.73 9.40
N LYS A 233 -8.90 13.78 9.60
CA LYS A 233 -9.50 14.54 8.50
C LYS A 233 -8.47 15.16 7.57
N LEU A 234 -7.35 15.66 8.10
CA LEU A 234 -6.27 16.23 7.31
C LEU A 234 -5.60 15.18 6.40
N ILE A 235 -5.42 13.95 6.91
CA ILE A 235 -4.92 12.80 6.13
C ILE A 235 -5.91 12.46 5.01
N GLU A 236 -7.20 12.36 5.32
CA GLU A 236 -8.24 12.04 4.36
C GLU A 236 -8.38 13.09 3.27
N GLN A 237 -8.25 14.38 3.61
CA GLN A 237 -8.30 15.47 2.62
C GLN A 237 -7.14 15.37 1.62
N ALA A 238 -5.94 15.07 2.12
CA ALA A 238 -4.79 14.85 1.26
C ALA A 238 -4.96 13.60 0.37
N ALA A 239 -5.54 12.52 0.90
CA ALA A 239 -5.84 11.31 0.15
C ALA A 239 -6.89 11.53 -0.95
N ALA A 240 -7.98 12.24 -0.64
CA ALA A 240 -9.02 12.61 -1.60
C ALA A 240 -8.46 13.45 -2.74
N ALA A 241 -7.63 14.45 -2.42
CA ALA A 241 -6.95 15.28 -3.41
C ALA A 241 -6.00 14.47 -4.31
N ALA A 242 -5.23 13.54 -3.73
CA ALA A 242 -4.34 12.65 -4.49
C ALA A 242 -5.14 11.75 -5.44
N ALA A 243 -6.20 11.11 -4.97
CA ALA A 243 -7.06 10.26 -5.80
C ALA A 243 -7.70 11.03 -6.97
N ALA A 244 -8.08 12.30 -6.75
CA ALA A 244 -8.62 13.16 -7.79
C ALA A 244 -7.59 13.53 -8.87
N ALA A 245 -6.30 13.63 -8.51
CA ALA A 245 -5.21 13.96 -9.42
C ALA A 245 -4.67 12.75 -10.20
N GLU A 246 -4.73 11.55 -9.62
CA GLU A 246 -4.12 10.33 -10.18
C GLU A 246 -5.04 9.57 -11.15
N LEU A 247 -6.35 9.58 -10.91
CA LEU A 247 -7.30 8.87 -11.78
C LEU A 247 -7.57 9.65 -13.08
N PRO A 248 -7.51 8.99 -14.26
CA PRO A 248 -7.82 9.63 -15.53
C PRO A 248 -9.32 9.93 -15.68
N GLU A 249 -9.70 10.65 -16.74
CA GLU A 249 -11.11 10.76 -17.15
C GLU A 249 -11.71 9.40 -17.48
N ALA A 250 -13.04 9.29 -17.35
CA ALA A 250 -13.76 8.04 -17.54
C ALA A 250 -13.64 7.57 -19.00
N PRO A 251 -12.95 6.44 -19.27
CA PRO A 251 -12.75 5.98 -20.65
C PRO A 251 -14.08 5.49 -21.26
N SER A 252 -14.28 5.78 -22.54
CA SER A 252 -15.43 5.27 -23.28
C SER A 252 -15.40 3.74 -23.43
N GLY A 253 -16.57 3.09 -23.37
CA GLY A 253 -16.70 1.65 -23.58
C GLY A 253 -16.09 0.77 -22.48
N VAL A 254 -15.93 1.30 -21.26
CA VAL A 254 -15.47 0.54 -20.10
C VAL A 254 -16.63 0.23 -19.17
N TYR A 255 -16.77 -1.05 -18.82
CA TYR A 255 -17.67 -1.54 -17.80
C TYR A 255 -16.99 -1.48 -16.43
N TYR A 256 -17.70 -0.93 -15.44
CA TYR A 256 -17.26 -0.83 -14.06
C TYR A 256 -18.38 -1.18 -13.09
N ARG A 257 -18.05 -2.01 -12.09
CA ARG A 257 -18.92 -2.30 -10.95
C ARG A 257 -18.09 -2.50 -9.69
N ARG A 258 -18.42 -1.75 -8.62
CA ARG A 258 -17.92 -1.99 -7.26
C ARG A 258 -19.00 -2.72 -6.47
N GLU A 259 -18.59 -3.68 -5.67
CA GLU A 259 -19.48 -4.47 -4.80
C GLU A 259 -18.86 -4.65 -3.42
N LEU A 260 -19.71 -4.60 -2.39
CA LEU A 260 -19.36 -5.08 -1.06
C LEU A 260 -19.27 -6.61 -1.12
N LEU A 261 -18.07 -7.17 -1.05
CA LEU A 261 -17.86 -8.61 -1.08
C LEU A 261 -18.30 -9.26 0.23
N THR A 262 -17.83 -8.72 1.35
CA THR A 262 -18.12 -9.17 2.72
C THR A 262 -17.71 -8.08 3.72
N HIS A 263 -17.90 -8.34 5.01
CA HIS A 263 -17.31 -7.55 6.09
C HIS A 263 -16.14 -8.30 6.74
N SER A 264 -15.16 -7.56 7.22
CA SER A 264 -14.10 -8.10 8.08
C SER A 264 -14.62 -8.45 9.48
N LEU A 265 -13.73 -8.94 10.35
CA LEU A 265 -14.08 -9.31 11.73
C LEU A 265 -14.54 -8.11 12.56
N CYS A 266 -14.01 -6.92 12.27
CA CYS A 266 -14.45 -5.67 12.90
C CYS A 266 -15.51 -4.92 12.08
N GLY A 267 -16.16 -5.57 11.12
CA GLY A 267 -17.25 -4.97 10.36
C GLY A 267 -16.83 -4.02 9.24
N ARG A 268 -15.54 -3.90 8.91
CA ARG A 268 -15.08 -3.05 7.81
C ARG A 268 -15.42 -3.68 6.47
N ARG A 269 -15.80 -2.84 5.51
CA ARG A 269 -16.13 -3.25 4.15
C ARG A 269 -14.92 -3.84 3.43
N VAL A 270 -15.12 -5.00 2.82
CA VAL A 270 -14.19 -5.60 1.86
C VAL A 270 -14.79 -5.43 0.47
N GLU A 271 -14.14 -4.64 -0.37
CA GLU A 271 -14.65 -4.25 -1.68
C GLU A 271 -14.10 -5.15 -2.78
N LEU A 272 -14.93 -5.46 -3.78
CA LEU A 272 -14.52 -6.12 -5.01
C LEU A 272 -14.90 -5.23 -6.20
N VAL A 273 -13.91 -4.89 -7.01
CA VAL A 273 -14.10 -4.12 -8.25
C VAL A 273 -14.07 -5.06 -9.45
N THR A 274 -15.10 -4.96 -10.29
CA THR A 274 -15.16 -5.60 -11.61
C THR A 274 -14.93 -4.55 -12.69
N LEU A 275 -13.95 -4.78 -13.56
CA LEU A 275 -13.61 -3.87 -14.65
C LEU A 275 -13.34 -4.64 -15.95
N SER A 276 -13.90 -4.17 -17.08
CA SER A 276 -13.66 -4.76 -18.41
C SER A 276 -14.05 -3.79 -19.52
N GLY A 277 -13.74 -4.11 -20.77
CA GLY A 277 -14.39 -3.46 -21.92
C GLY A 277 -15.84 -3.93 -22.04
N SER A 278 -16.74 -3.09 -22.55
CA SER A 278 -18.15 -3.45 -22.75
C SER A 278 -18.40 -4.45 -23.88
N ASN A 279 -17.38 -4.77 -24.69
CA ASN A 279 -17.47 -5.77 -25.75
C ASN A 279 -17.83 -7.15 -25.17
N GLY A 280 -18.79 -7.83 -25.81
CA GLY A 280 -19.24 -9.16 -25.38
C GLY A 280 -20.02 -9.17 -24.05
N MET A 281 -20.41 -8.01 -23.51
CA MET A 281 -21.24 -7.94 -22.30
C MET A 281 -22.63 -8.56 -22.56
N LEU A 282 -23.07 -9.40 -21.63
CA LEU A 282 -24.37 -10.06 -21.66
C LEU A 282 -25.37 -9.32 -20.76
N ASP A 283 -26.66 -9.52 -21.01
CA ASP A 283 -27.73 -8.95 -20.18
C ASP A 283 -27.88 -9.67 -18.83
N CYS A 284 -27.35 -10.89 -18.70
CA CYS A 284 -27.35 -11.60 -17.43
C CYS A 284 -26.26 -11.10 -16.47
N THR A 285 -26.54 -11.16 -15.17
CA THR A 285 -25.59 -10.88 -14.10
C THR A 285 -24.93 -12.16 -13.61
N GLU A 286 -23.83 -12.03 -12.87
CA GLU A 286 -23.21 -13.17 -12.17
C GLU A 286 -24.15 -13.76 -11.12
N GLU A 287 -24.05 -15.07 -10.93
CA GLU A 287 -24.85 -15.80 -9.95
C GLU A 287 -24.52 -15.40 -8.51
N PRO A 288 -25.52 -15.35 -7.60
CA PRO A 288 -25.28 -15.09 -6.20
C PRO A 288 -24.37 -16.15 -5.58
N ILE A 289 -23.62 -15.76 -4.56
CA ILE A 289 -22.83 -16.68 -3.73
C ILE A 289 -23.40 -16.59 -2.31
N ALA A 290 -23.81 -17.73 -1.75
CA ALA A 290 -24.43 -17.78 -0.43
C ALA A 290 -23.54 -17.14 0.65
N GLY A 291 -24.12 -16.26 1.46
CA GLY A 291 -23.43 -15.59 2.57
C GLY A 291 -22.50 -14.45 2.16
N LEU A 292 -22.36 -14.14 0.86
CA LEU A 292 -21.56 -13.04 0.35
C LEU A 292 -22.43 -12.01 -0.35
N PHE A 293 -21.84 -10.84 -0.61
CA PHE A 293 -22.52 -9.72 -1.26
C PHE A 293 -23.79 -9.28 -0.50
N PRO A 294 -23.67 -8.90 0.78
CA PRO A 294 -24.83 -8.59 1.64
C PRO A 294 -25.61 -7.32 1.23
N GLY A 295 -25.18 -6.58 0.20
CA GLY A 295 -25.90 -5.42 -0.32
C GLY A 295 -27.04 -5.80 -1.28
N SER A 296 -28.02 -4.91 -1.42
CA SER A 296 -29.20 -5.09 -2.29
C SER A 296 -28.96 -4.80 -3.78
N GLY A 297 -27.69 -4.67 -4.20
CA GLY A 297 -27.33 -4.31 -5.57
C GLY A 297 -27.22 -5.51 -6.50
N GLU A 298 -27.52 -5.31 -7.78
CA GLU A 298 -27.25 -6.34 -8.81
C GLU A 298 -25.77 -6.73 -8.86
N ARG A 299 -25.49 -8.03 -9.02
CA ARG A 299 -24.15 -8.56 -9.29
C ARG A 299 -23.63 -8.08 -10.66
N PRO A 300 -22.33 -8.18 -10.98
CA PRO A 300 -21.77 -7.64 -12.21
C PRO A 300 -22.29 -8.41 -13.43
N ARG A 301 -22.26 -7.77 -14.60
CA ARG A 301 -22.63 -8.41 -15.88
C ARG A 301 -21.67 -9.55 -16.21
N GLN A 302 -22.18 -10.57 -16.88
CA GLN A 302 -21.35 -11.61 -17.49
C GLN A 302 -20.84 -11.16 -18.87
N PHE A 303 -19.79 -11.81 -19.36
CA PHE A 303 -19.18 -11.50 -20.65
C PHE A 303 -18.96 -12.78 -21.45
N GLU A 304 -19.36 -12.76 -22.72
CA GLU A 304 -19.12 -13.86 -23.65
C GLU A 304 -17.63 -13.94 -24.00
N LYS A 305 -17.06 -15.16 -24.02
CA LYS A 305 -15.68 -15.45 -24.49
C LYS A 305 -14.53 -14.79 -23.72
N LYS A 306 -14.80 -13.94 -22.72
CA LYS A 306 -13.75 -13.34 -21.88
C LYS A 306 -13.33 -14.28 -20.76
N ARG A 307 -12.04 -14.24 -20.46
CA ARG A 307 -11.45 -14.89 -19.30
C ARG A 307 -11.41 -13.93 -18.12
N VAL A 308 -11.22 -14.45 -16.91
CA VAL A 308 -11.18 -13.66 -15.68
C VAL A 308 -9.77 -13.61 -15.12
N PHE A 309 -9.31 -12.38 -14.88
CA PHE A 309 -8.08 -12.08 -14.16
C PHE A 309 -8.43 -11.62 -12.76
N PHE A 310 -8.16 -12.45 -11.75
CA PHE A 310 -8.40 -12.12 -10.36
C PHE A 310 -7.12 -11.62 -9.69
N LEU A 311 -7.18 -10.46 -9.04
CA LEU A 311 -6.06 -9.87 -8.33
C LEU A 311 -6.47 -9.43 -6.93
N SER A 312 -5.69 -9.84 -5.93
CA SER A 312 -5.82 -9.40 -4.54
C SER A 312 -4.59 -8.65 -4.07
N ALA A 313 -4.76 -7.78 -3.06
CA ALA A 313 -3.67 -7.07 -2.43
C ALA A 313 -3.87 -6.95 -0.92
N ARG A 314 -2.75 -6.69 -0.21
CA ARG A 314 -2.72 -6.32 1.22
C ARG A 314 -3.40 -7.35 2.14
N VAL A 315 -3.11 -8.63 1.94
CA VAL A 315 -3.38 -9.65 2.97
C VAL A 315 -2.51 -9.44 4.21
N HIS A 316 -1.27 -8.98 4.02
CA HIS A 316 -0.44 -8.46 5.09
C HIS A 316 -0.58 -6.93 5.16
N PRO A 317 -1.02 -6.37 6.30
CA PRO A 317 -1.32 -4.95 6.42
C PRO A 317 -0.15 -4.00 6.13
N GLY A 318 1.06 -4.31 6.58
CA GLY A 318 2.24 -3.45 6.47
C GLY A 318 2.93 -3.48 5.10
N GLU A 319 2.45 -4.31 4.18
CA GLU A 319 3.00 -4.47 2.83
C GLU A 319 2.39 -3.43 1.86
N THR A 320 2.49 -2.14 2.23
CA THR A 320 1.89 -1.02 1.49
C THR A 320 2.28 -0.90 0.01
N PRO A 321 3.48 -1.33 -0.48
CA PRO A 321 3.79 -1.35 -1.91
C PRO A 321 2.74 -2.09 -2.74
N ALA A 322 2.08 -3.12 -2.19
CA ALA A 322 1.00 -3.84 -2.87
C ALA A 322 -0.17 -2.93 -3.26
N SER A 323 -0.50 -1.90 -2.46
CA SER A 323 -1.55 -0.94 -2.79
C SER A 323 -1.15 0.01 -3.92
N PHE A 324 0.11 0.46 -3.95
CA PHE A 324 0.61 1.31 -5.04
C PHE A 324 0.69 0.55 -6.36
N VAL A 325 1.09 -0.72 -6.29
CA VAL A 325 1.06 -1.66 -7.42
C VAL A 325 -0.41 -1.82 -7.88
N PHE A 326 -1.34 -2.15 -6.99
CA PHE A 326 -2.77 -2.23 -7.31
C PHE A 326 -3.30 -0.95 -8.00
N ASN A 327 -2.99 0.23 -7.46
CA ASN A 327 -3.44 1.51 -8.00
C ASN A 327 -2.88 1.79 -9.39
N GLY A 328 -1.59 1.51 -9.61
CA GLY A 328 -0.96 1.66 -10.92
C GLY A 328 -1.56 0.72 -11.98
N LEU A 329 -1.93 -0.50 -11.59
CA LEU A 329 -2.69 -1.40 -12.46
C LEU A 329 -4.05 -0.79 -12.85
N LEU A 330 -4.82 -0.38 -11.85
CA LEU A 330 -6.14 0.19 -12.07
C LEU A 330 -6.07 1.41 -13.00
N GLU A 331 -5.14 2.32 -12.76
CA GLU A 331 -4.88 3.48 -13.63
C GLU A 331 -4.52 3.06 -15.06
N PHE A 332 -3.62 2.09 -15.21
CA PHE A 332 -3.24 1.57 -16.53
C PHE A 332 -4.44 0.99 -17.28
N LEU A 333 -5.26 0.17 -16.62
CA LEU A 333 -6.48 -0.40 -17.20
C LEU A 333 -7.53 0.66 -17.55
N LEU A 334 -7.44 1.87 -17.01
CA LEU A 334 -8.35 2.98 -17.34
C LEU A 334 -7.81 3.89 -18.46
N ARG A 335 -6.57 3.70 -18.92
CA ARG A 335 -6.03 4.50 -20.02
C ARG A 335 -6.80 4.22 -21.31
N GLU A 336 -7.45 5.25 -21.84
CA GLU A 336 -8.27 5.15 -23.03
C GLU A 336 -7.42 4.94 -24.30
N LYS A 337 -6.31 5.68 -24.41
CA LYS A 337 -5.45 5.72 -25.61
C LYS A 337 -4.35 4.67 -25.62
N ASP A 338 -4.18 3.89 -24.54
CA ASP A 338 -3.17 2.82 -24.49
C ASP A 338 -3.71 1.54 -25.15
N PRO A 339 -3.11 1.07 -26.27
CA PRO A 339 -3.59 -0.10 -26.98
C PRO A 339 -3.46 -1.38 -26.16
N ARG A 340 -2.48 -1.47 -25.24
CA ARG A 340 -2.31 -2.62 -24.35
C ARG A 340 -3.46 -2.71 -23.37
N ALA A 341 -3.79 -1.59 -22.72
CA ALA A 341 -4.91 -1.51 -21.79
C ALA A 341 -6.24 -1.82 -22.48
N LYS A 342 -6.46 -1.26 -23.69
CA LYS A 342 -7.65 -1.58 -24.50
C LYS A 342 -7.71 -3.08 -24.81
N ARG A 343 -6.61 -3.68 -25.25
CA ARG A 343 -6.57 -5.11 -25.60
C ARG A 343 -6.84 -6.00 -24.38
N LEU A 344 -6.29 -5.66 -23.22
CA LEU A 344 -6.56 -6.37 -21.98
C LEU A 344 -8.04 -6.30 -21.60
N ARG A 345 -8.67 -5.11 -21.70
CA ARG A 345 -10.10 -4.92 -21.47
C ARG A 345 -10.98 -5.70 -22.46
N GLU A 346 -10.52 -5.90 -23.69
CA GLU A 346 -11.22 -6.71 -24.69
C GLU A 346 -11.20 -8.21 -24.39
N LEU A 347 -10.13 -8.70 -23.75
CA LEU A 347 -9.88 -10.12 -23.50
C LEU A 347 -10.33 -10.58 -22.11
N TYR A 348 -10.20 -9.70 -21.11
CA TYR A 348 -10.34 -10.07 -19.71
C TYR A 348 -11.42 -9.26 -19.00
N VAL A 349 -12.07 -9.94 -18.05
CA VAL A 349 -12.78 -9.32 -16.95
C VAL A 349 -11.85 -9.31 -15.74
N PHE A 350 -11.54 -8.12 -15.22
CA PHE A 350 -10.69 -7.95 -14.06
C PHE A 350 -11.54 -7.97 -12.79
N LYS A 351 -11.20 -8.86 -11.84
CA LYS A 351 -11.75 -8.91 -10.49
C LYS A 351 -10.67 -8.45 -9.53
N LEU A 352 -10.81 -7.23 -9.04
CA LEU A 352 -9.77 -6.50 -8.31
C LEU A 352 -10.20 -6.31 -6.85
N LEU A 353 -9.46 -6.94 -5.93
CA LEU A 353 -9.68 -6.85 -4.49
C LEU A 353 -8.53 -6.02 -3.87
N PRO A 354 -8.74 -4.72 -3.61
CA PRO A 354 -7.67 -3.79 -3.23
C PRO A 354 -7.09 -4.02 -1.84
N LEU A 355 -7.90 -4.57 -0.91
CA LEU A 355 -7.53 -4.66 0.48
C LEU A 355 -8.15 -5.91 1.14
N LEU A 356 -7.36 -6.97 1.30
CA LEU A 356 -7.84 -8.23 1.88
C LEU A 356 -7.90 -8.20 3.42
N ASN A 357 -7.09 -7.35 4.06
CA ASN A 357 -7.04 -7.23 5.53
C ASN A 357 -7.31 -5.78 5.98
N PRO A 358 -8.54 -5.26 5.82
CA PRO A 358 -8.87 -3.88 6.17
C PRO A 358 -8.70 -3.58 7.66
N ASP A 359 -8.98 -4.55 8.55
CA ASP A 359 -8.86 -4.34 9.99
C ASP A 359 -7.41 -4.13 10.41
N GLY A 360 -6.52 -5.05 10.01
CA GLY A 360 -5.10 -4.90 10.32
C GLY A 360 -4.51 -3.63 9.71
N VAL A 361 -4.97 -3.20 8.52
CA VAL A 361 -4.51 -1.94 7.93
C VAL A 361 -4.95 -0.74 8.76
N PHE A 362 -6.23 -0.68 9.15
CA PHE A 362 -6.77 0.41 9.94
C PHE A 362 -6.07 0.53 11.30
N PHE A 363 -5.83 -0.60 11.98
CA PHE A 363 -5.17 -0.63 13.28
C PHE A 363 -3.64 -0.49 13.21
N GLY A 364 -3.05 -0.28 12.03
CA GLY A 364 -1.61 -0.12 11.88
C GLY A 364 -0.81 -1.39 12.20
N HIS A 365 -1.37 -2.56 11.93
CA HIS A 365 -0.66 -3.83 12.02
C HIS A 365 0.38 -3.95 10.88
N TYR A 366 1.29 -4.90 11.02
CA TYR A 366 2.27 -5.25 9.99
C TYR A 366 1.89 -6.52 9.22
N ARG A 367 1.37 -7.57 9.88
CA ARG A 367 1.24 -8.89 9.26
C ARG A 367 -0.04 -9.64 9.58
N ALA A 368 -0.62 -9.44 10.76
CA ALA A 368 -1.78 -10.20 11.23
C ALA A 368 -3.12 -9.47 11.06
N ASP A 369 -4.21 -10.22 11.05
CA ASP A 369 -5.56 -9.70 11.31
C ASP A 369 -5.77 -9.41 12.81
N THR A 370 -7.02 -9.19 13.23
CA THR A 370 -7.40 -8.88 14.62
C THR A 370 -7.53 -10.11 15.51
N LEU A 371 -7.38 -11.32 14.96
CA LEU A 371 -7.22 -12.56 15.72
C LEU A 371 -5.75 -13.01 15.79
N GLY A 372 -4.82 -12.13 15.40
CA GLY A 372 -3.39 -12.43 15.43
C GLY A 372 -2.96 -13.44 14.35
N LEU A 373 -3.81 -13.72 13.37
CA LEU A 373 -3.58 -14.73 12.34
C LEU A 373 -2.90 -14.13 11.12
N ASN A 374 -1.92 -14.85 10.59
CA ASN A 374 -1.43 -14.58 9.25
C ASN A 374 -2.43 -15.15 8.23
N LEU A 375 -3.29 -14.29 7.68
CA LEU A 375 -4.31 -14.67 6.70
C LEU A 375 -3.75 -15.38 5.46
N ASN A 376 -2.51 -15.09 5.07
CA ASN A 376 -1.81 -15.81 4.00
C ASN A 376 -1.28 -17.19 4.45
N ARG A 377 -1.87 -17.79 5.48
CA ARG A 377 -1.68 -19.17 5.92
C ARG A 377 -3.01 -19.91 6.10
N CYS A 378 -4.14 -19.26 5.81
CA CYS A 378 -5.47 -19.75 6.15
C CYS A 378 -6.28 -20.26 4.96
N TYR A 379 -5.74 -20.30 3.73
CA TYR A 379 -6.53 -20.54 2.52
C TYR A 379 -7.10 -21.96 2.38
N LEU A 380 -6.54 -22.96 3.07
CA LEU A 380 -7.04 -24.36 2.98
C LEU A 380 -8.34 -24.58 3.75
N GLU A 381 -8.50 -23.88 4.88
CA GLU A 381 -9.58 -24.10 5.86
C GLU A 381 -10.24 -22.77 6.24
N ALA A 382 -10.27 -21.81 5.32
CA ALA A 382 -10.92 -20.53 5.53
C ALA A 382 -12.42 -20.73 5.77
N THR A 383 -12.98 -20.04 6.76
CA THR A 383 -14.43 -20.02 7.04
C THR A 383 -14.90 -18.58 7.16
N LEU A 384 -16.20 -18.34 6.98
CA LEU A 384 -16.77 -17.00 7.05
C LEU A 384 -16.62 -16.40 8.47
N GLU A 385 -16.67 -17.22 9.50
CA GLU A 385 -16.64 -16.79 10.91
C GLU A 385 -15.24 -16.39 11.37
N ARG A 386 -14.21 -17.10 10.89
CA ARG A 386 -12.82 -16.89 11.33
C ARG A 386 -11.99 -16.08 10.36
N HIS A 387 -12.25 -16.22 9.07
CA HIS A 387 -11.44 -15.63 8.01
C HIS A 387 -12.35 -15.04 6.91
N PRO A 388 -13.31 -14.16 7.25
CA PRO A 388 -14.37 -13.75 6.33
C PRO A 388 -13.84 -13.23 5.00
N THR A 389 -12.75 -12.43 5.04
CA THR A 389 -12.18 -11.79 3.85
C THR A 389 -11.52 -12.80 2.90
N VAL A 390 -10.74 -13.73 3.47
CA VAL A 390 -10.11 -14.84 2.73
C VAL A 390 -11.18 -15.77 2.18
N PHE A 391 -12.12 -16.23 3.03
CA PHE A 391 -13.22 -17.10 2.64
C PHE A 391 -13.99 -16.52 1.45
N ALA A 392 -14.37 -15.24 1.53
CA ALA A 392 -15.13 -14.59 0.48
C ALA A 392 -14.39 -14.55 -0.86
N ALA A 393 -13.10 -14.20 -0.84
CA ALA A 393 -12.26 -14.23 -2.05
C ALA A 393 -12.16 -15.66 -2.64
N LEU A 394 -11.98 -16.69 -1.80
CA LEU A 394 -11.95 -18.08 -2.26
C LEU A 394 -13.27 -18.54 -2.89
N GLN A 395 -14.42 -18.16 -2.36
CA GLN A 395 -15.70 -18.57 -2.96
C GLN A 395 -15.90 -17.95 -4.33
N VAL A 396 -15.50 -16.69 -4.52
CA VAL A 396 -15.51 -16.06 -5.86
C VAL A 396 -14.57 -16.82 -6.80
N LEU A 397 -13.34 -17.10 -6.38
CA LEU A 397 -12.38 -17.88 -7.19
C LEU A 397 -12.91 -19.26 -7.56
N LYS A 398 -13.53 -19.99 -6.63
CA LYS A 398 -14.15 -21.29 -6.87
C LYS A 398 -15.30 -21.20 -7.88
N GLN A 399 -16.19 -20.21 -7.75
CA GLN A 399 -17.29 -20.02 -8.68
C GLN A 399 -16.79 -19.69 -10.10
N LEU A 400 -15.75 -18.87 -10.21
CA LEU A 400 -15.13 -18.53 -11.49
C LEU A 400 -14.41 -19.73 -12.13
N SER A 401 -13.74 -20.55 -11.30
CA SER A 401 -13.10 -21.80 -11.72
C SER A 401 -14.12 -22.85 -12.17
N SER A 402 -15.22 -23.04 -11.44
CA SER A 402 -16.27 -24.00 -11.81
C SER A 402 -17.00 -23.63 -13.10
N ARG A 403 -17.03 -22.33 -13.44
CA ARG A 403 -17.51 -21.81 -14.73
C ARG A 403 -16.48 -21.96 -15.86
N GLY A 404 -15.25 -22.35 -15.55
CA GLY A 404 -14.15 -22.47 -16.51
C GLY A 404 -13.70 -21.14 -17.10
N VAL A 405 -13.92 -20.01 -16.40
CA VAL A 405 -13.55 -18.67 -16.90
C VAL A 405 -12.34 -18.07 -16.17
N LEU A 406 -11.96 -18.60 -15.00
CA LEU A 406 -10.78 -18.14 -14.26
C LEU A 406 -9.49 -18.53 -14.99
N GLU A 407 -8.66 -17.54 -15.33
CA GLU A 407 -7.39 -17.75 -16.04
C GLU A 407 -6.19 -17.38 -15.18
N PHE A 408 -6.28 -16.28 -14.43
CA PHE A 408 -5.20 -15.80 -13.58
C PHE A 408 -5.69 -15.54 -12.15
N PHE A 409 -4.86 -15.91 -11.18
CA PHE A 409 -4.91 -15.40 -9.82
C PHE A 409 -3.55 -14.84 -9.44
N VAL A 410 -3.51 -13.56 -9.06
CA VAL A 410 -2.30 -12.88 -8.60
C VAL A 410 -2.54 -12.20 -7.26
N ASP A 411 -1.76 -12.59 -6.26
CA ASP A 411 -1.79 -11.98 -4.93
C ASP A 411 -0.58 -11.04 -4.76
N LEU A 412 -0.82 -9.76 -4.50
CA LEU A 412 0.22 -8.73 -4.40
C LEU A 412 0.80 -8.64 -2.98
N HIS A 413 2.12 -8.76 -2.88
CA HIS A 413 2.89 -8.72 -1.63
C HIS A 413 4.07 -7.75 -1.72
N ALA A 414 4.70 -7.51 -0.57
CA ALA A 414 5.99 -6.82 -0.51
C ALA A 414 7.04 -7.66 0.23
N HIS A 415 8.25 -7.68 -0.33
CA HIS A 415 9.36 -8.46 0.20
C HIS A 415 10.44 -7.56 0.79
N ALA A 416 10.87 -7.87 2.02
CA ALA A 416 11.87 -7.07 2.74
C ALA A 416 13.33 -7.43 2.41
N ASN A 417 13.58 -8.63 1.87
CA ASN A 417 14.94 -9.20 1.81
C ASN A 417 15.55 -9.29 0.41
N LYS A 418 14.74 -9.15 -0.65
CA LYS A 418 15.15 -9.38 -2.04
C LYS A 418 14.71 -8.18 -2.86
N ARG A 419 15.66 -7.62 -3.63
CA ARG A 419 15.44 -6.44 -4.46
C ARG A 419 14.69 -6.81 -5.73
N GLY A 420 14.11 -5.80 -6.39
CA GLY A 420 13.36 -5.98 -7.63
C GLY A 420 11.92 -6.45 -7.41
N CYS A 421 11.34 -6.93 -8.50
CA CYS A 421 10.02 -7.55 -8.56
C CYS A 421 10.17 -9.00 -9.03
N PHE A 422 9.46 -9.95 -8.42
CA PHE A 422 9.54 -11.35 -8.82
C PHE A 422 8.27 -12.12 -8.45
N ILE A 423 8.10 -13.29 -9.05
CA ILE A 423 6.94 -14.17 -8.85
C ILE A 423 7.32 -15.39 -8.02
N PHE A 424 6.49 -15.72 -7.04
CA PHE A 424 6.43 -17.06 -6.48
C PHE A 424 5.24 -17.81 -7.10
N GLY A 425 5.55 -18.85 -7.88
CA GLY A 425 4.57 -19.75 -8.47
C GLY A 425 4.55 -21.11 -7.78
N ASN A 426 3.64 -21.96 -8.23
CA ASN A 426 3.51 -23.33 -7.75
C ASN A 426 4.43 -24.28 -8.53
N ALA A 427 4.86 -25.35 -7.88
CA ALA A 427 5.46 -26.50 -8.53
C ALA A 427 4.36 -27.31 -9.20
N LEU A 428 4.47 -27.46 -10.51
CA LEU A 428 3.46 -28.08 -11.37
C LEU A 428 4.07 -29.23 -12.20
N PRO A 429 3.24 -30.11 -12.78
CA PRO A 429 3.69 -31.04 -13.81
C PRO A 429 4.36 -30.30 -14.98
N PHE A 430 5.29 -30.97 -15.66
CA PHE A 430 6.23 -30.38 -16.61
C PHE A 430 5.59 -29.40 -17.62
N GLU A 431 4.53 -29.79 -18.32
CA GLU A 431 3.89 -28.96 -19.35
C GLU A 431 3.39 -27.61 -18.77
N ARG A 432 2.63 -27.66 -17.68
CA ARG A 432 2.16 -26.45 -16.97
C ARG A 432 3.29 -25.66 -16.32
N GLN A 433 4.34 -26.35 -15.88
CA GLN A 433 5.53 -25.70 -15.33
C GLN A 433 6.24 -24.85 -16.38
N VAL A 434 6.34 -25.33 -17.62
CA VAL A 434 6.92 -24.58 -18.74
C VAL A 434 6.11 -23.31 -19.00
N GLU A 435 4.77 -23.39 -19.02
CA GLU A 435 3.90 -22.22 -19.26
C GLU A 435 4.06 -21.14 -18.18
N THR A 436 4.06 -21.53 -16.90
CA THR A 436 4.19 -20.57 -15.78
C THR A 436 5.55 -19.90 -15.73
N VAL A 437 6.63 -20.66 -16.01
CA VAL A 437 7.99 -20.10 -16.08
C VAL A 437 8.17 -19.23 -17.33
N LEU A 438 7.58 -19.63 -18.46
CA LEU A 438 7.59 -18.82 -19.68
C LEU A 438 6.86 -17.49 -19.46
N TYR A 439 5.71 -17.50 -18.78
CA TYR A 439 5.02 -16.27 -18.39
C TYR A 439 5.93 -15.34 -17.60
N ALA A 440 6.59 -15.83 -16.54
CA ALA A 440 7.54 -15.01 -15.77
C ALA A 440 8.72 -14.50 -16.63
N LYS A 441 9.17 -15.28 -17.62
CA LYS A 441 10.22 -14.86 -18.56
C LYS A 441 9.74 -13.76 -19.50
N LEU A 442 8.50 -13.84 -19.99
CA LEU A 442 7.88 -12.80 -20.80
C LEU A 442 7.68 -11.51 -20.01
N VAL A 443 7.26 -11.62 -18.74
CA VAL A 443 7.21 -10.47 -17.83
C VAL A 443 8.60 -9.83 -17.68
N ALA A 444 9.64 -10.64 -17.47
CA ALA A 444 11.01 -10.14 -17.39
C ALA A 444 11.51 -9.44 -18.66
N ALA A 445 11.04 -9.88 -19.83
CA ALA A 445 11.39 -9.25 -21.11
C ALA A 445 10.71 -7.89 -21.31
N ASN A 446 9.58 -7.65 -20.63
CA ASN A 446 8.80 -6.42 -20.77
C ASN A 446 9.01 -5.45 -19.60
N CYS A 447 9.34 -5.95 -18.40
CA CYS A 447 9.51 -5.14 -17.19
C CYS A 447 10.98 -5.07 -16.76
N LEU A 448 11.59 -3.88 -16.90
CA LEU A 448 12.98 -3.61 -16.50
C LEU A 448 13.26 -3.93 -15.02
N TRP A 449 12.24 -3.83 -14.17
CA TRP A 449 12.37 -4.03 -12.73
C TRP A 449 12.11 -5.47 -12.28
N PHE A 450 11.71 -6.34 -13.20
CA PHE A 450 11.40 -7.72 -12.89
C PHE A 450 12.66 -8.60 -12.92
N ASP A 451 12.97 -9.19 -11.79
CA ASP A 451 14.06 -10.12 -11.60
C ASP A 451 13.56 -11.55 -11.84
N PHE A 452 13.82 -12.09 -13.02
CA PHE A 452 13.46 -13.47 -13.34
C PHE A 452 14.19 -14.50 -12.46
N ASN A 453 15.48 -14.27 -12.16
CA ASN A 453 16.24 -15.08 -11.21
C ASN A 453 15.72 -14.88 -9.77
N GLY A 454 14.90 -13.85 -9.61
CA GLY A 454 14.05 -13.54 -8.50
C GLY A 454 13.04 -14.62 -8.15
N CYS A 455 12.53 -15.30 -9.18
CA CYS A 455 11.34 -16.11 -9.08
C CYS A 455 11.60 -17.49 -8.45
N GLU A 456 10.55 -18.08 -7.89
CA GLU A 456 10.60 -19.38 -7.21
C GLU A 456 9.38 -20.22 -7.60
N PHE A 457 9.62 -21.47 -8.01
CA PHE A 457 8.59 -22.41 -8.46
C PHE A 457 8.78 -23.82 -7.88
N SER A 458 9.69 -24.00 -6.93
CA SER A 458 9.96 -25.31 -6.35
C SER A 458 8.87 -25.78 -5.38
N GLU A 459 8.79 -27.10 -5.22
CA GLU A 459 7.91 -27.76 -4.25
C GLU A 459 8.24 -27.33 -2.81
N SER A 460 9.53 -27.19 -2.49
CA SER A 460 10.00 -26.64 -1.23
C SER A 460 9.42 -25.24 -0.97
N GLY A 461 9.34 -24.41 -2.02
CA GLY A 461 8.70 -23.10 -1.96
C GLY A 461 7.23 -23.15 -1.55
N MET A 462 6.49 -24.22 -1.89
CA MET A 462 5.08 -24.41 -1.54
C MET A 462 4.88 -24.93 -0.12
N TYR A 463 5.73 -25.83 0.37
CA TYR A 463 5.48 -26.56 1.63
C TYR A 463 6.40 -26.17 2.79
N HIS A 464 7.29 -25.20 2.59
CA HIS A 464 8.18 -24.73 3.66
C HIS A 464 7.39 -24.27 4.90
N LYS A 465 7.74 -24.83 6.07
CA LYS A 465 7.17 -24.47 7.37
C LYS A 465 8.02 -23.42 8.08
N ASP A 466 7.38 -22.37 8.56
CA ASP A 466 8.04 -21.37 9.39
C ASP A 466 8.44 -22.00 10.74
N ARG A 467 9.71 -21.84 11.13
CA ARG A 467 10.24 -22.49 12.33
C ARG A 467 9.66 -21.96 13.64
N ARG A 468 9.19 -20.70 13.66
CA ARG A 468 8.69 -20.05 14.88
C ARG A 468 7.20 -20.34 15.09
N SER A 469 6.41 -20.18 14.04
CA SER A 469 4.95 -20.34 14.08
C SER A 469 4.48 -21.76 13.74
N GLY A 470 5.35 -22.60 13.16
CA GLY A 470 4.97 -23.93 12.63
C GLY A 470 4.09 -23.89 11.38
N THR A 471 3.65 -22.70 10.94
CA THR A 471 2.73 -22.53 9.81
C THR A 471 3.39 -22.85 8.48
N SER A 472 2.67 -23.57 7.63
CA SER A 472 3.15 -23.97 6.30
C SER A 472 2.78 -22.94 5.24
N LYS A 473 3.68 -22.71 4.27
CA LYS A 473 3.33 -21.98 3.03
C LYS A 473 2.23 -22.66 2.21
N GLU A 474 1.90 -23.91 2.52
CA GLU A 474 0.80 -24.63 1.88
C GLU A 474 -0.55 -23.93 2.10
N GLY A 475 -0.71 -23.23 3.23
CA GLY A 475 -1.87 -22.40 3.53
C GLY A 475 -1.89 -21.03 2.86
N SER A 476 -0.90 -20.71 2.02
CA SER A 476 -0.84 -19.42 1.31
C SER A 476 -1.84 -19.33 0.18
N ALA A 477 -2.16 -18.10 -0.23
CA ALA A 477 -3.11 -17.79 -1.28
C ALA A 477 -2.84 -18.59 -2.56
N ARG A 478 -1.63 -18.48 -3.12
CA ARG A 478 -1.26 -19.17 -4.36
C ARG A 478 -1.38 -20.71 -4.28
N VAL A 479 -1.08 -21.30 -3.12
CA VAL A 479 -1.10 -22.77 -2.97
C VAL A 479 -2.52 -23.25 -2.68
N GLY A 480 -3.22 -22.57 -1.76
CA GLY A 480 -4.57 -22.91 -1.37
C GLY A 480 -5.58 -22.71 -2.50
N VAL A 481 -5.45 -21.64 -3.30
CA VAL A 481 -6.26 -21.42 -4.50
C VAL A 481 -5.99 -22.52 -5.52
N PHE A 482 -4.72 -22.78 -5.85
CA PHE A 482 -4.37 -23.87 -6.77
C PHE A 482 -4.94 -25.23 -6.35
N LYS A 483 -4.83 -25.61 -5.07
CA LYS A 483 -5.39 -26.87 -4.58
C LYS A 483 -6.91 -26.97 -4.70
N GLN A 484 -7.60 -25.84 -4.74
CA GLN A 484 -9.06 -25.77 -4.79
C GLN A 484 -9.63 -25.53 -6.19
N THR A 485 -8.81 -25.06 -7.13
CA THR A 485 -9.25 -24.68 -8.48
C THR A 485 -8.44 -25.31 -9.61
N ASP A 486 -7.35 -26.01 -9.30
CA ASP A 486 -6.35 -26.55 -10.24
C ASP A 486 -5.81 -25.50 -11.24
N LEU A 487 -5.79 -24.23 -10.83
CA LEU A 487 -5.43 -23.10 -11.70
C LEU A 487 -3.93 -23.05 -11.99
N THR A 488 -3.56 -23.05 -13.27
CA THR A 488 -2.17 -22.99 -13.73
C THR A 488 -1.48 -21.67 -13.34
N PHE A 489 -2.05 -20.53 -13.73
CA PHE A 489 -1.46 -19.21 -13.46
C PHE A 489 -1.91 -18.68 -12.09
N CYS A 490 -1.24 -19.16 -11.04
CA CYS A 490 -1.53 -18.83 -9.66
C CYS A 490 -0.25 -18.35 -8.97
N PHE A 491 -0.17 -17.04 -8.71
CA PHE A 491 1.08 -16.37 -8.33
C PHE A 491 0.93 -15.51 -7.09
N ALA A 492 2.02 -15.44 -6.30
CA ALA A 492 2.27 -14.30 -5.43
C ALA A 492 3.31 -13.40 -6.13
N LEU A 493 2.96 -12.13 -6.33
CA LEU A 493 3.82 -11.13 -6.95
C LEU A 493 4.43 -10.26 -5.85
N GLU A 494 5.76 -10.30 -5.75
CA GLU A 494 6.52 -9.74 -4.64
C GLU A 494 7.30 -8.52 -5.11
N TRP A 495 7.16 -7.40 -4.39
CA TRP A 495 7.92 -6.17 -4.67
C TRP A 495 8.86 -5.79 -3.55
N PHE A 496 10.04 -5.29 -3.89
CA PHE A 496 10.92 -4.71 -2.88
C PHE A 496 10.33 -3.44 -2.26
N ALA A 497 10.35 -3.36 -0.93
CA ALA A 497 9.66 -2.32 -0.16
C ALA A 497 10.16 -0.86 -0.37
N LEU A 498 11.12 -0.64 -1.28
CA LEU A 498 11.63 0.69 -1.66
C LEU A 498 10.85 1.40 -2.76
N ALA A 499 9.99 0.72 -3.50
CA ALA A 499 9.38 1.31 -4.68
C ALA A 499 8.18 2.20 -4.30
N ARG A 500 8.27 3.52 -4.60
CA ARG A 500 7.11 4.45 -4.59
C ARG A 500 6.44 4.48 -5.96
N ASN A 501 7.25 4.59 -7.01
CA ASN A 501 6.79 4.65 -8.38
C ASN A 501 6.81 3.23 -8.96
N CYS A 502 5.81 2.44 -8.60
CA CYS A 502 5.55 1.14 -9.22
C CYS A 502 4.78 1.30 -10.55
N THR A 503 5.16 2.26 -11.40
CA THR A 503 4.70 2.32 -12.81
C THR A 503 5.14 1.09 -13.61
N ALA A 504 6.00 0.25 -13.02
CA ALA A 504 6.47 -1.03 -13.52
C ALA A 504 5.38 -2.09 -13.76
N LEU A 505 4.13 -1.87 -13.31
CA LEU A 505 3.03 -2.79 -13.59
C LEU A 505 2.49 -2.69 -15.01
N GLU A 506 2.70 -1.56 -15.71
CA GLU A 506 2.33 -1.40 -17.12
C GLU A 506 2.96 -2.46 -18.04
N THR A 507 4.01 -3.14 -17.55
CA THR A 507 4.76 -4.16 -18.26
C THR A 507 4.78 -5.53 -17.58
N CYS A 508 4.19 -5.68 -16.40
CA CYS A 508 4.10 -6.98 -15.71
C CYS A 508 2.83 -7.78 -16.01
N LEU A 509 1.80 -7.12 -16.54
CA LEU A 509 0.55 -7.74 -17.01
C LEU A 509 0.47 -7.63 -18.52
#